data_AF-A0A067TJF9-F1
#
_entry.id   AF-A0A067TJF9-F1
#
_cell.length_a   1.000
_cell.length_b   1.000
_cell.length_c   1.000
_cell.angle_alpha   90.00
_cell.angle_beta   90.00
_cell.angle_gamma   90.00
#
_symmetry.space_group_name_H-M   'P 1'
#
loop_
_entity.id
_entity.type
_entity.pdbx_description
1 polymer ?
#
loop_
_entity_poly.entity_id
_entity_poly.type
_entity_poly.pdbx_seq_one_letter_code
_entity_poly.pdbx_strand_id
1 'polypeptide(L)'
;MICRAIEGAVKRPCRHIAIFTDSIAAAKRALDTSLHSSQSHSLRACKVLKTWLEDDPLRWISFHFVPTKLKWRYQHLAHNYAATAYHRPVDFGSQVTFDRLRSESDSRIALRWAQAAANRPQHLGRDFLQLTTLGKKPKPILPSTHKGGPYIRESGGNAASFARMCRCILNHAPISSYYDRFNIDKPHGCSQCGTPRETLSYILSYCPKYERNSPTDRLHGLLMFLLDNPQVFSFTRQAAALQGIG
;
A
#
# COMPACT_ATOMS: atom_id res chain seq x y z
N MET A 1 0.17 21.36 -14.16
CA MET A 1 0.44 22.34 -15.24
C MET A 1 -0.79 22.58 -16.12
N ILE A 2 -1.42 21.53 -16.67
CA ILE A 2 -2.65 21.64 -17.50
C ILE A 2 -3.77 22.43 -16.79
N CYS A 3 -4.12 22.10 -15.55
CA CYS A 3 -5.17 22.80 -14.80
C CYS A 3 -4.91 24.32 -14.68
N ARG A 4 -3.65 24.74 -14.44
CA ARG A 4 -3.29 26.16 -14.41
C ARG A 4 -3.34 26.82 -15.79
N ALA A 5 -3.01 26.07 -16.84
CA ALA A 5 -3.15 26.57 -18.20
C ALA A 5 -4.63 26.86 -18.53
N ILE A 6 -5.55 25.98 -18.10
CA ILE A 6 -7.01 26.20 -18.22
C ILE A 6 -7.42 27.46 -17.44
N GLU A 7 -7.02 27.59 -16.17
CA GLU A 7 -7.31 28.76 -15.34
C GLU A 7 -6.81 30.09 -15.96
N GLY A 8 -5.70 30.06 -16.70
CA GLY A 8 -5.18 31.21 -17.43
C GLY A 8 -5.91 31.46 -18.76
N ALA A 9 -6.23 30.41 -19.50
CA ALA A 9 -6.82 30.50 -20.84
C ALA A 9 -8.26 31.04 -20.81
N VAL A 10 -9.08 30.64 -19.84
CA VAL A 10 -10.47 31.10 -19.70
C VAL A 10 -10.59 32.61 -19.46
N LYS A 11 -9.51 33.28 -19.05
CA LYS A 11 -9.47 34.75 -18.87
C LYS A 11 -9.22 35.51 -20.18
N ARG A 12 -8.92 34.81 -21.27
CA ARG A 12 -8.68 35.41 -22.59
C ARG A 12 -9.98 35.38 -23.39
N PRO A 13 -10.26 36.41 -24.21
CA PRO A 13 -11.40 36.39 -25.12
C PRO A 13 -11.14 35.34 -26.20
N CYS A 14 -11.66 34.13 -25.99
CA CYS A 14 -11.50 33.01 -26.91
C CYS A 14 -12.78 32.17 -26.93
N ARG A 15 -13.04 31.50 -28.06
CA ARG A 15 -14.11 30.50 -28.21
C ARG A 15 -13.58 29.07 -28.12
N HIS A 16 -12.29 28.88 -28.33
CA HIS A 16 -11.69 27.55 -28.34
C HIS A 16 -10.38 27.54 -27.54
N ILE A 17 -10.29 26.59 -26.62
CA ILE A 17 -9.05 26.29 -25.89
C ILE A 17 -8.51 24.95 -26.40
N ALA A 18 -7.38 24.98 -27.10
CA ALA A 18 -6.66 23.78 -27.54
C ALA A 18 -5.48 23.48 -26.61
N ILE A 19 -5.49 22.31 -25.97
CA ILE A 19 -4.42 21.89 -25.06
C ILE A 19 -3.59 20.79 -25.72
N PHE A 20 -2.31 21.08 -25.94
CA PHE A 20 -1.34 20.12 -26.46
C PHE A 20 -0.52 19.55 -25.32
N THR A 21 -0.44 18.23 -25.22
CA THR A 21 0.29 17.55 -24.15
C THR A 21 0.88 16.22 -24.60
N ASP A 22 2.02 15.85 -24.04
CA ASP A 22 2.65 14.55 -24.17
C ASP A 22 2.19 13.54 -23.11
N SER A 23 1.19 13.89 -22.29
CA SER A 23 0.67 13.02 -21.24
C SER A 23 -0.85 12.89 -21.32
N ILE A 24 -1.31 11.80 -21.93
CA ILE A 24 -2.73 11.41 -21.92
C ILE A 24 -3.24 11.26 -20.49
N ALA A 25 -2.41 10.72 -19.59
CA ALA A 25 -2.76 10.57 -18.19
C ALA A 25 -2.98 11.93 -17.50
N ALA A 26 -2.13 12.93 -17.78
CA ALA A 26 -2.32 14.28 -17.25
C ALA A 26 -3.55 14.97 -17.84
N ALA A 27 -3.83 14.79 -19.13
CA ALA A 27 -5.03 15.31 -19.79
C ALA A 27 -6.31 14.77 -19.13
N LYS A 28 -6.40 13.44 -18.99
CA LYS A 28 -7.53 12.78 -18.31
C LYS A 28 -7.68 13.27 -16.87
N ARG A 29 -6.57 13.35 -16.13
CA ARG A 29 -6.58 13.78 -14.73
C ARG A 29 -6.98 15.25 -14.56
N ALA A 30 -6.71 16.11 -15.54
CA ALA A 30 -6.96 17.56 -15.42
C ALA A 30 -8.43 17.91 -15.20
N LEU A 31 -9.35 17.06 -15.67
CA LEU A 31 -10.79 17.21 -15.51
C LEU A 31 -11.43 16.12 -14.63
N ASP A 32 -10.62 15.21 -14.09
CA ASP A 32 -11.07 14.18 -13.16
C ASP A 32 -11.31 14.81 -11.78
N THR A 33 -12.55 14.70 -11.28
CA THR A 33 -12.93 15.23 -9.96
C THR A 33 -12.93 14.16 -8.87
N SER A 34 -12.58 12.91 -9.21
CA SER A 34 -12.46 11.81 -8.26
C SER A 34 -11.28 12.00 -7.29
N LEU A 35 -11.20 11.14 -6.27
CA LEU A 35 -10.17 11.23 -5.24
C LEU A 35 -8.78 10.91 -5.82
N HIS A 36 -7.92 11.90 -5.87
CA HIS A 36 -6.51 11.75 -6.20
C HIS A 36 -5.65 12.90 -5.65
N SER A 37 -4.32 12.71 -5.63
CA SER A 37 -3.37 13.65 -5.02
C SER A 37 -3.44 15.09 -5.58
N SER A 38 -3.81 15.26 -6.86
CA SER A 38 -3.99 16.57 -7.51
C SER A 38 -5.44 17.05 -7.63
N GLN A 39 -6.39 16.46 -6.89
CA GLN A 39 -7.84 16.72 -7.07
C GLN A 39 -8.19 18.20 -6.92
N SER A 40 -7.54 18.92 -6.01
CA SER A 40 -7.76 20.36 -5.81
C SER A 40 -7.49 21.18 -7.08
N HIS A 41 -6.52 20.78 -7.91
CA HIS A 41 -6.25 21.43 -9.20
C HIS A 41 -7.32 21.12 -10.23
N SER A 42 -7.77 19.87 -10.30
CA SER A 42 -8.82 19.46 -11.23
C SER A 42 -10.16 20.13 -10.89
N LEU A 43 -10.51 20.19 -9.59
CA LEU A 43 -11.71 20.90 -9.12
C LEU A 43 -11.69 22.39 -9.47
N ARG A 44 -10.54 23.07 -9.32
CA ARG A 44 -10.40 24.48 -9.70
C ARG A 44 -10.54 24.67 -11.21
N ALA A 45 -9.87 23.83 -12.01
CA ALA A 45 -9.98 23.86 -13.46
C ALA A 45 -11.43 23.63 -13.92
N CYS A 46 -12.11 22.62 -13.40
CA CYS A 46 -13.51 22.33 -13.71
C CYS A 46 -14.43 23.49 -13.29
N LYS A 47 -14.19 24.12 -12.13
CA LYS A 47 -15.01 25.25 -11.67
C LYS A 47 -14.94 26.43 -12.64
N VAL A 48 -13.74 26.84 -13.06
CA VAL A 48 -13.60 27.98 -13.99
C VAL A 48 -14.06 27.62 -15.40
N LEU A 49 -13.81 26.37 -15.83
CA LEU A 49 -14.21 25.90 -17.15
C LEU A 49 -15.74 25.79 -17.27
N LYS A 50 -16.42 25.35 -16.21
CA LYS A 50 -17.89 25.30 -16.14
C LYS A 50 -18.48 26.68 -16.46
N THR A 51 -18.09 27.71 -15.70
CA THR A 51 -18.57 29.08 -15.91
C THR A 51 -18.23 29.59 -17.31
N TRP A 52 -17.03 29.29 -17.82
CA TRP A 52 -16.63 29.72 -19.17
C TRP A 52 -17.43 29.04 -20.29
N LEU A 53 -17.76 27.76 -20.17
CA LEU A 53 -18.56 27.00 -21.14
C LEU A 53 -20.05 27.39 -21.08
N GLU A 54 -20.58 27.68 -19.90
CA GLU A 54 -21.99 28.09 -19.72
C GLU A 54 -22.30 29.47 -20.31
N ASP A 55 -21.29 30.34 -20.42
CA ASP A 55 -21.44 31.73 -20.88
C ASP A 55 -21.61 31.89 -22.40
N ASP A 56 -21.15 30.94 -23.22
CA ASP A 56 -21.35 30.96 -24.68
C ASP A 56 -21.38 29.51 -25.23
N PRO A 57 -22.48 29.07 -25.88
CA PRO A 57 -22.61 27.70 -26.39
C PRO A 57 -21.65 27.36 -27.54
N LEU A 58 -21.00 28.36 -28.15
CA LEU A 58 -19.96 28.16 -29.16
C LEU A 58 -18.59 27.89 -28.53
N ARG A 59 -18.46 27.94 -27.21
CA ARG A 59 -17.22 27.68 -26.51
C ARG A 59 -16.97 26.19 -26.35
N TRP A 60 -15.73 25.78 -26.62
CA TRP A 60 -15.32 24.39 -26.45
C TRP A 60 -13.83 24.25 -26.15
N ILE A 61 -13.46 23.07 -25.68
CA ILE A 61 -12.09 22.72 -25.30
C ILE A 61 -11.70 21.40 -25.96
N SER A 62 -10.45 21.29 -26.40
CA SER A 62 -9.90 20.06 -26.96
C SER A 62 -8.55 19.70 -26.38
N PHE A 63 -8.30 18.40 -26.27
CA PHE A 63 -7.02 17.85 -25.83
C PHE A 63 -6.37 17.10 -26.98
N HIS A 64 -5.16 17.50 -27.32
CA HIS A 64 -4.37 16.94 -28.41
C HIS A 64 -3.11 16.29 -27.83
N PHE A 65 -2.99 14.98 -28.05
CA PHE A 65 -1.77 14.28 -27.68
C PHE A 65 -0.67 14.55 -28.70
N VAL A 66 0.49 15.01 -28.22
CA VAL A 66 1.67 15.27 -29.04
C VAL A 66 2.86 14.52 -28.44
N PRO A 67 3.38 13.47 -29.10
CA PRO A 67 4.54 12.75 -28.62
C PRO A 67 5.77 13.66 -28.46
N THR A 68 6.43 13.60 -27.30
CA THR A 68 7.65 14.40 -27.01
C THR A 68 8.76 14.19 -28.04
N LYS A 69 8.83 13.01 -28.66
CA LYS A 69 9.82 12.67 -29.70
C LYS A 69 9.76 13.58 -30.93
N LEU A 70 8.60 14.16 -31.22
CA LEU A 70 8.43 15.09 -32.34
C LEU A 70 9.16 16.42 -32.11
N LYS A 71 9.55 16.72 -30.85
CA LYS A 71 10.19 17.98 -30.45
C LYS A 71 9.50 19.21 -31.03
N TRP A 72 8.17 19.16 -31.12
CA TRP A 72 7.39 20.25 -31.69
C TRP A 72 7.55 21.49 -30.82
N ARG A 73 8.13 22.56 -31.39
CA ARG A 73 8.68 23.75 -30.71
C ARG A 73 7.99 24.10 -29.39
N TYR A 74 6.71 24.47 -29.41
CA TYR A 74 5.99 24.94 -28.22
C TYR A 74 5.76 23.83 -27.18
N GLN A 75 5.45 22.62 -27.62
CA GLN A 75 5.32 21.47 -26.71
C GLN A 75 6.67 21.09 -26.10
N HIS A 76 7.75 21.11 -26.88
CA HIS A 76 9.08 20.78 -26.40
C HIS A 76 9.60 21.83 -25.41
N LEU A 77 9.31 23.12 -25.65
CA LEU A 77 9.56 24.20 -24.68
C LEU A 77 8.79 23.97 -23.38
N ALA A 78 7.50 23.62 -23.46
CA ALA A 78 6.70 23.32 -22.28
C ALA A 78 7.21 22.08 -21.53
N HIS A 79 7.67 21.04 -22.24
CA HIS A 79 8.29 19.84 -21.66
C HIS A 79 9.58 20.18 -20.92
N ASN A 80 10.50 20.93 -21.56
CA ASN A 80 11.77 21.34 -20.96
C ASN A 80 11.54 22.27 -19.76
N TYR A 81 10.55 23.17 -19.85
CA TYR A 81 10.14 23.99 -18.72
C TYR A 81 9.58 23.13 -17.59
N ALA A 82 8.73 22.14 -17.87
CA ALA A 82 8.22 21.22 -16.85
C ALA A 82 9.32 20.38 -16.19
N ALA A 83 10.32 19.97 -16.96
CA ALA A 83 11.45 19.17 -16.47
C ALA A 83 12.43 19.97 -15.61
N THR A 84 12.59 21.27 -15.89
CA THR A 84 13.50 22.17 -15.17
C THR A 84 12.81 23.01 -14.10
N ALA A 85 11.48 23.13 -14.15
CA ALA A 85 10.71 23.88 -13.18
C ALA A 85 10.83 23.22 -11.80
N TYR A 86 11.31 24.01 -10.83
CA TYR A 86 11.25 23.63 -9.42
C TYR A 86 9.78 23.37 -9.05
N HIS A 87 9.47 22.11 -8.73
CA HIS A 87 8.18 21.74 -8.17
C HIS A 87 8.09 22.36 -6.76
N ARG A 88 7.59 23.60 -6.67
CA ARG A 88 7.15 24.10 -5.37
C ARG A 88 6.10 23.12 -4.84
N PRO A 89 6.26 22.60 -3.61
CA PRO A 89 5.18 21.93 -2.93
C PRO A 89 3.95 22.83 -3.04
N VAL A 90 2.79 22.24 -3.34
CA VAL A 90 1.54 22.99 -3.45
C VAL A 90 1.42 23.86 -2.19
N ASP A 91 1.50 25.19 -2.36
CA ASP A 91 1.52 26.14 -1.25
C ASP A 91 0.30 25.92 -0.35
N PHE A 92 0.55 26.12 0.95
CA PHE A 92 -0.32 25.96 2.12
C PHE A 92 -1.72 26.65 2.05
N GLY A 93 -2.08 27.27 0.93
CA GLY A 93 -3.38 27.88 0.64
C GLY A 93 -4.30 27.08 -0.30
N SER A 94 -3.92 25.88 -0.73
CA SER A 94 -4.87 24.97 -1.38
C SER A 94 -5.63 24.18 -0.31
N GLN A 95 -6.96 24.24 -0.33
CA GLN A 95 -7.83 23.33 0.42
C GLN A 95 -7.25 21.91 0.38
N VAL A 96 -6.87 21.40 1.55
CA VAL A 96 -6.14 20.14 1.66
C VAL A 96 -7.03 19.03 1.09
N THR A 97 -6.55 18.30 0.08
CA THR A 97 -7.32 17.18 -0.46
C THR A 97 -7.41 16.08 0.61
N PHE A 98 -8.53 15.36 0.64
CA PHE A 98 -8.69 14.23 1.56
C PHE A 98 -7.57 13.19 1.38
N ASP A 99 -7.15 12.93 0.13
CA ASP A 99 -6.03 12.04 -0.18
C ASP A 99 -4.71 12.51 0.45
N ARG A 100 -4.45 13.82 0.43
CA ARG A 100 -3.28 14.40 1.10
C ARG A 100 -3.36 14.26 2.62
N LEU A 101 -4.51 14.58 3.22
CA LEU A 101 -4.71 14.40 4.67
C LEU A 101 -4.51 12.94 5.08
N ARG A 102 -5.02 12.01 4.27
CA ARG A 102 -4.85 10.57 4.48
C ARG A 102 -3.37 10.17 4.38
N SER A 103 -2.66 10.63 3.34
CA SER A 103 -1.24 10.35 3.15
C SER A 103 -0.37 10.92 4.27
N GLU A 104 -0.63 12.14 4.73
CA GLU A 104 0.06 12.77 5.86
C GLU A 104 -0.24 12.03 7.17
N SER A 105 -1.49 11.62 7.39
CA SER A 105 -1.86 10.82 8.57
C SER A 105 -1.17 9.45 8.57
N ASP A 106 -1.21 8.73 7.44
CA ASP A 106 -0.52 7.45 7.26
C ASP A 106 0.99 7.59 7.55
N SER A 107 1.63 8.63 7.00
CA SER A 107 3.06 8.90 7.21
C SER A 107 3.39 9.19 8.67
N ARG A 108 2.56 9.99 9.33
CA ARG A 108 2.71 10.32 10.76
C ARG A 108 2.50 9.10 11.65
N ILE A 109 1.52 8.25 11.35
CA ILE A 109 1.27 7.01 12.09
C ILE A 109 2.42 6.04 11.87
N ALA A 110 2.88 5.86 10.63
CA ALA A 110 4.03 5.00 10.31
C ALA A 110 5.31 5.45 11.03
N LEU A 111 5.56 6.76 11.09
CA LEU A 111 6.69 7.32 11.84
C LEU A 111 6.55 7.08 13.35
N ARG A 112 5.37 7.36 13.92
CA ARG A 112 5.10 7.11 15.35
C ARG A 112 5.24 5.63 15.70
N TRP A 113 4.78 4.74 14.83
CA TRP A 113 4.95 3.30 14.99
C TRP A 113 6.43 2.91 14.98
N ALA A 114 7.21 3.37 14.00
CA ALA A 114 8.64 3.09 13.90
C ALA A 114 9.40 3.61 15.14
N GLN A 115 9.06 4.80 15.62
CA GLN A 115 9.62 5.38 16.84
C GLN A 115 9.23 4.58 18.09
N ALA A 116 7.97 4.14 18.21
CA ALA A 116 7.53 3.30 19.31
C ALA A 116 8.26 1.96 19.30
N ALA A 117 8.41 1.34 18.14
CA ALA A 117 9.17 0.10 17.95
C ALA A 117 10.64 0.24 18.37
N ALA A 118 11.29 1.34 18.00
CA ALA A 118 12.70 1.59 18.34
C ALA A 118 12.91 1.99 19.81
N ASN A 119 12.08 2.90 20.34
CA ASN A 119 12.32 3.54 21.65
C ASN A 119 11.67 2.77 22.81
N ARG A 120 10.60 2.01 22.53
CA ARG A 120 9.86 1.26 23.54
C ARG A 120 9.51 -0.12 23.00
N PRO A 121 10.51 -0.99 22.76
CA PRO A 121 10.27 -2.34 22.23
C PRO A 121 9.27 -3.13 23.08
N GLN A 122 9.22 -2.89 24.39
CA GLN A 122 8.21 -3.45 25.29
C GLN A 122 6.75 -3.12 24.91
N HIS A 123 6.48 -2.02 24.21
CA HIS A 123 5.13 -1.66 23.72
C HIS A 123 4.68 -2.48 22.52
N LEU A 124 5.61 -3.08 21.76
CA LEU A 124 5.26 -4.06 20.72
C LEU A 124 4.77 -5.38 21.35
N GLY A 125 4.88 -5.51 22.67
CA GLY A 125 4.79 -6.79 23.35
C GLY A 125 6.08 -7.59 23.16
N ARG A 126 6.17 -8.72 23.85
CA ARG A 126 7.33 -9.63 23.74
C ARG A 126 7.36 -10.40 22.42
N ASP A 127 6.27 -10.34 21.65
CA ASP A 127 6.00 -11.38 20.67
C ASP A 127 5.54 -10.87 19.29
N PHE A 128 5.56 -9.57 19.03
CA PHE A 128 5.25 -9.08 17.67
C PHE A 128 6.38 -9.42 16.70
N LEU A 129 6.06 -10.12 15.61
CA LEU A 129 7.04 -10.45 14.58
C LEU A 129 7.21 -9.27 13.62
N GLN A 130 8.29 -8.49 13.82
CA GLN A 130 8.64 -7.39 12.92
C GLN A 130 9.20 -7.91 11.60
N LEU A 131 8.35 -7.95 10.57
CA LEU A 131 8.75 -8.34 9.22
C LEU A 131 9.51 -7.23 8.49
N THR A 132 10.35 -7.65 7.55
CA THR A 132 11.14 -6.77 6.68
C THR A 132 10.78 -6.90 5.19
N THR A 133 11.11 -5.86 4.42
CA THR A 133 10.97 -5.85 2.96
C THR A 133 12.01 -6.77 2.30
N LEU A 134 11.68 -7.25 1.09
CA LEU A 134 12.68 -7.86 0.20
C LEU A 134 13.74 -6.84 -0.24
N GLY A 135 14.99 -7.27 -0.38
CA GLY A 135 16.07 -6.49 -0.98
C GLY A 135 17.40 -6.59 -0.24
N LYS A 136 18.45 -5.97 -0.81
CA LYS A 136 19.82 -5.96 -0.24
C LYS A 136 19.92 -5.25 1.11
N LYS A 137 19.00 -4.32 1.39
CA LYS A 137 18.88 -3.60 2.67
C LYS A 137 17.45 -3.77 3.20
N PRO A 138 17.16 -4.89 3.91
CA PRO A 138 15.83 -5.13 4.45
C PRO A 138 15.44 -4.00 5.40
N LYS A 139 14.25 -3.44 5.22
CA LYS A 139 13.69 -2.39 6.08
C LYS A 139 12.47 -2.93 6.81
N PRO A 140 12.23 -2.52 8.06
CA PRO A 140 10.99 -2.83 8.75
C PRO A 140 9.78 -2.42 7.92
N ILE A 141 8.81 -3.32 7.80
CA ILE A 141 7.53 -3.00 7.17
C ILE A 141 6.74 -2.12 8.14
N LEU A 142 6.31 -0.97 7.63
CA LEU A 142 5.48 -0.03 8.37
C LEU A 142 4.01 -0.21 7.99
N PRO A 143 3.09 -0.06 8.95
CA PRO A 143 1.65 -0.07 8.66
C PRO A 143 1.28 1.10 7.74
N SER A 144 0.36 0.86 6.81
CA SER A 144 -0.24 1.89 5.96
C SER A 144 -1.66 1.46 5.58
N THR A 145 -2.56 2.43 5.41
CA THR A 145 -3.94 2.18 4.96
C THR A 145 -4.09 2.32 3.44
N HIS A 146 -3.07 2.86 2.77
CA HIS A 146 -3.08 3.04 1.32
C HIS A 146 -3.09 1.69 0.59
N LYS A 147 -4.12 1.47 -0.24
CA LYS A 147 -4.34 0.23 -1.00
C LYS A 147 -4.31 -1.04 -0.14
N GLY A 148 -4.85 -0.98 1.08
CA GLY A 148 -4.88 -2.11 2.02
C GLY A 148 -3.56 -2.36 2.77
N GLY A 149 -2.54 -1.54 2.53
CA GLY A 149 -1.24 -1.67 3.19
C GLY A 149 -0.40 -2.83 2.66
N PRO A 150 0.84 -2.97 3.17
CA PRO A 150 1.78 -3.96 2.68
C PRO A 150 1.33 -5.40 2.97
N TYR A 151 0.73 -5.67 4.13
CA TYR A 151 0.36 -7.03 4.52
C TYR A 151 -0.79 -7.62 3.67
N ILE A 152 -1.87 -6.85 3.45
CA ILE A 152 -3.04 -7.34 2.68
C ILE A 152 -2.65 -7.49 1.21
N ARG A 153 -1.96 -6.48 0.65
CA ARG A 153 -1.59 -6.47 -0.78
C ARG A 153 -0.75 -7.68 -1.17
N GLU A 154 0.26 -8.03 -0.36
CA GLU A 154 1.17 -9.13 -0.67
C GLU A 154 0.53 -10.52 -0.41
N SER A 155 -0.50 -10.60 0.45
CA SER A 155 -1.19 -11.87 0.74
C SER A 155 -2.09 -12.41 -0.39
N GLY A 156 -2.25 -11.66 -1.49
CA GLY A 156 -2.93 -12.12 -2.70
C GLY A 156 -4.43 -12.40 -2.54
N GLY A 157 -5.06 -11.97 -1.44
CA GLY A 157 -6.50 -12.10 -1.22
C GLY A 157 -6.97 -13.46 -0.66
N ASN A 158 -6.07 -14.39 -0.36
CA ASN A 158 -6.46 -15.63 0.33
C ASN A 158 -6.68 -15.37 1.83
N ALA A 159 -7.94 -15.30 2.24
CA ALA A 159 -8.35 -15.00 3.62
C ALA A 159 -7.77 -15.99 4.65
N ALA A 160 -7.64 -17.27 4.31
CA ALA A 160 -7.11 -18.28 5.23
C ALA A 160 -5.60 -18.09 5.47
N SER A 161 -4.82 -17.86 4.41
CA SER A 161 -3.39 -17.56 4.54
C SER A 161 -3.16 -16.22 5.23
N PHE A 162 -3.96 -15.20 4.93
CA PHE A 162 -3.89 -13.91 5.62
C PHE A 162 -4.19 -14.05 7.12
N ALA A 163 -5.21 -14.82 7.51
CA ALA A 163 -5.53 -15.07 8.91
C ALA A 163 -4.38 -15.80 9.65
N ARG A 164 -3.76 -16.81 9.02
CA ARG A 164 -2.59 -17.50 9.59
C ARG A 164 -1.38 -16.57 9.71
N MET A 165 -1.17 -15.69 8.73
CA MET A 165 -0.14 -14.65 8.79
C MET A 165 -0.40 -13.68 9.95
N CYS A 166 -1.62 -13.17 10.11
CA CYS A 166 -1.98 -12.29 11.23
C CYS A 166 -1.73 -12.97 12.58
N ARG A 167 -2.11 -14.24 12.74
CA ARG A 167 -1.84 -15.01 13.95
C ARG A 167 -0.34 -15.15 14.22
N CYS A 168 0.46 -15.40 13.19
CA CYS A 168 1.92 -15.43 13.32
C CYS A 168 2.47 -14.07 13.75
N ILE A 169 2.13 -12.99 13.05
CA ILE A 169 2.66 -11.65 13.32
C ILE A 169 2.31 -11.15 14.72
N LEU A 170 1.08 -11.44 15.16
CA LEU A 170 0.55 -10.97 16.45
C LEU A 170 0.82 -11.95 17.60
N ASN A 171 1.53 -13.06 17.38
CA ASN A 171 1.69 -14.16 18.35
C ASN A 171 0.37 -14.73 18.92
N HIS A 172 -0.61 -14.89 18.05
CA HIS A 172 -1.88 -15.58 18.32
C HIS A 172 -1.97 -16.91 17.55
N ALA A 173 -0.82 -17.47 17.16
CA ALA A 173 -0.77 -18.77 16.55
C ALA A 173 -1.13 -19.85 17.58
N PRO A 174 -2.01 -20.82 17.25
CA PRO A 174 -2.44 -21.89 18.16
C PRO A 174 -1.37 -22.97 18.35
N ILE A 175 -0.27 -22.59 19.00
CA ILE A 175 0.91 -23.42 19.30
C ILE A 175 1.14 -23.51 20.81
N SER A 176 2.09 -24.34 21.27
CA SER A 176 2.32 -24.57 22.71
C SER A 176 2.48 -23.26 23.50
N SER A 177 3.30 -22.32 23.03
CA SER A 177 3.50 -21.05 23.73
C SER A 177 2.23 -20.19 23.86
N TYR A 178 1.28 -20.33 22.94
CA TYR A 178 -0.02 -19.68 23.03
C TYR A 178 -0.91 -20.38 24.04
N TYR A 179 -0.98 -21.71 24.02
CA TYR A 179 -1.76 -22.47 24.99
C TYR A 179 -1.29 -22.24 26.43
N ASP A 180 0.03 -22.24 26.66
CA ASP A 180 0.63 -21.88 27.95
C ASP A 180 0.19 -20.48 28.41
N ARG A 181 0.30 -19.49 27.51
CA ARG A 181 0.01 -18.09 27.82
C ARG A 181 -1.44 -17.87 28.25
N PHE A 182 -2.36 -18.63 27.66
CA PHE A 182 -3.79 -18.50 27.90
C PHE A 182 -4.36 -19.62 28.79
N ASN A 183 -3.50 -20.44 29.41
CA ASN A 183 -3.88 -21.54 30.28
C ASN A 183 -4.90 -22.49 29.64
N ILE A 184 -4.66 -22.87 28.38
CA ILE A 184 -5.53 -23.76 27.61
C ILE A 184 -4.98 -25.19 27.70
N ASP A 185 -5.80 -26.12 28.17
CA ASP A 185 -5.45 -27.54 28.28
C ASP A 185 -5.40 -28.21 26.90
N LYS A 186 -4.25 -28.12 26.24
CA LYS A 186 -3.93 -28.79 24.97
C LYS A 186 -2.55 -29.44 25.06
N PRO A 187 -2.26 -30.45 24.21
CA PRO A 187 -0.92 -31.01 24.12
C PRO A 187 0.12 -29.94 23.79
N HIS A 188 1.23 -29.97 24.52
CA HIS A 188 2.39 -29.12 24.31
C HIS A 188 3.48 -29.86 23.56
N GLY A 189 4.35 -29.10 22.91
CA GLY A 189 5.47 -29.61 22.16
C GLY A 189 5.14 -30.10 20.76
N CYS A 190 6.20 -30.38 20.00
CA CYS A 190 6.09 -30.91 18.65
C CYS A 190 6.22 -32.44 18.70
N SER A 191 5.17 -33.16 18.29
CA SER A 191 5.17 -34.63 18.28
C SER A 191 6.20 -35.26 17.34
N GLN A 192 6.71 -34.52 16.35
CA GLN A 192 7.66 -35.04 15.38
C GLN A 192 9.13 -34.86 15.79
N CYS A 193 9.50 -33.69 16.31
CA CYS A 193 10.89 -33.42 16.71
C CYS A 193 11.12 -33.49 18.22
N GLY A 194 10.07 -33.74 19.00
CA GLY A 194 10.16 -33.88 20.45
C GLY A 194 10.43 -32.57 21.20
N THR A 195 10.34 -31.40 20.55
CA THR A 195 10.51 -30.13 21.27
C THR A 195 9.44 -30.04 22.36
N PRO A 196 9.78 -29.75 23.62
CA PRO A 196 8.80 -29.74 24.71
C PRO A 196 7.84 -28.55 24.61
N ARG A 197 8.25 -27.47 23.91
CA ARG A 197 7.48 -26.25 23.78
C ARG A 197 7.68 -25.61 22.42
N GLU A 198 6.65 -25.62 21.58
CA GLU A 198 6.66 -24.89 20.33
C GLU A 198 6.54 -23.37 20.59
N THR A 199 7.53 -22.61 20.15
CA THR A 199 7.49 -21.14 20.06
C THR A 199 7.47 -20.71 18.60
N LEU A 200 7.00 -19.50 18.32
CA LEU A 200 7.05 -18.96 16.95
C LEU A 200 8.47 -18.95 16.39
N SER A 201 9.45 -18.47 17.16
CA SER A 201 10.86 -18.48 16.75
C SER A 201 11.34 -19.89 16.44
N TYR A 202 10.98 -20.88 17.27
CA TYR A 202 11.36 -22.27 17.01
C TYR A 202 10.75 -22.82 15.72
N ILE A 203 9.46 -22.60 15.49
CA ILE A 203 8.76 -23.04 14.28
C ILE A 203 9.32 -22.37 13.02
N LEU A 204 9.58 -21.05 13.09
CA LEU A 204 10.02 -20.27 11.94
C LEU A 204 11.51 -20.45 11.59
N SER A 205 12.32 -20.99 12.50
CA SER A 205 13.78 -21.07 12.30
C SER A 205 14.37 -22.48 12.42
N TYR A 206 13.81 -23.36 13.24
CA TYR A 206 14.51 -24.59 13.66
C TYR A 206 13.72 -25.88 13.52
N CYS A 207 12.39 -25.85 13.71
CA CYS A 207 11.59 -27.07 13.77
C CYS A 207 11.65 -27.86 12.44
N PRO A 208 12.17 -29.10 12.41
CA PRO A 208 12.38 -29.84 11.16
C PRO A 208 11.07 -30.31 10.50
N LYS A 209 9.95 -30.25 11.23
CA LYS A 209 8.61 -30.55 10.70
C LYS A 209 8.19 -29.65 9.53
N TYR A 210 8.71 -28.43 9.46
CA TYR A 210 8.23 -27.42 8.52
C TYR A 210 9.27 -27.10 7.45
N GLU A 211 8.81 -27.03 6.20
CA GLU A 211 9.64 -26.62 5.07
C GLU A 211 9.88 -25.11 5.11
N ARG A 212 11.13 -24.69 4.85
CA ARG A 212 11.57 -23.28 4.89
C ARG A 212 12.46 -22.97 3.69
N ASN A 213 11.82 -22.73 2.55
CA ASN A 213 12.50 -22.39 1.30
C ASN A 213 12.96 -20.92 1.23
N SER A 214 12.59 -20.09 2.20
CA SER A 214 12.91 -18.66 2.23
C SER A 214 12.99 -18.10 3.66
N PRO A 215 13.76 -17.03 3.89
CA PRO A 215 13.84 -16.37 5.20
C PRO A 215 12.48 -15.84 5.68
N THR A 216 12.03 -16.32 6.83
CA THR A 216 10.69 -16.05 7.41
C THR A 216 10.59 -14.70 8.14
N ASP A 217 11.71 -14.00 8.32
CA ASP A 217 11.81 -12.62 8.81
C ASP A 217 11.43 -11.58 7.73
N ARG A 218 11.23 -12.03 6.49
CA ARG A 218 10.77 -11.22 5.35
C ARG A 218 9.31 -11.54 5.06
N LEU A 219 8.50 -10.53 4.71
CA LEU A 219 7.08 -10.74 4.41
C LEU A 219 6.85 -11.79 3.32
N HIS A 220 7.62 -11.71 2.23
CA HIS A 220 7.53 -12.70 1.16
C HIS A 220 7.90 -14.12 1.65
N GLY A 221 8.98 -14.26 2.43
CA GLY A 221 9.39 -15.58 2.91
C GLY A 221 8.42 -16.17 3.93
N LEU A 222 7.79 -15.35 4.78
CA LEU A 222 6.69 -15.80 5.63
C LEU A 222 5.49 -16.27 4.79
N LEU A 223 5.14 -15.55 3.72
CA LEU A 223 4.05 -15.98 2.84
C LEU A 223 4.34 -17.31 2.16
N MET A 224 5.55 -17.50 1.63
CA MET A 224 5.99 -18.79 1.07
C MET A 224 5.96 -19.91 2.11
N PHE A 225 6.45 -19.65 3.32
CA PHE A 225 6.38 -20.61 4.43
C PHE A 225 4.94 -21.05 4.74
N LEU A 226 3.98 -20.12 4.74
CA LEU A 226 2.57 -20.45 4.98
C LEU A 226 1.93 -21.23 3.82
N LEU A 227 2.41 -21.05 2.59
CA LEU A 227 1.98 -21.81 1.42
C LEU A 227 2.53 -23.24 1.46
N ASP A 228 3.82 -23.39 1.73
CA ASP A 228 4.51 -24.67 1.84
C ASP A 228 3.97 -25.50 3.02
N ASN A 229 3.49 -24.82 4.07
CA ASN A 229 2.97 -25.46 5.29
C ASN A 229 1.49 -25.08 5.51
N PRO A 230 0.53 -25.67 4.76
CA PRO A 230 -0.87 -25.21 4.72
C PRO A 230 -1.61 -25.31 6.07
N GLN A 231 -1.14 -26.15 7.00
CA GLN A 231 -1.74 -26.33 8.32
C GLN A 231 -1.05 -25.53 9.45
N VAL A 232 0.10 -24.90 9.18
CA VAL A 232 0.81 -24.17 10.25
C VAL A 232 -0.01 -22.97 10.72
N PHE A 233 -0.12 -22.79 12.04
CA PHE A 233 -0.87 -21.71 12.68
C PHE A 233 -2.39 -21.68 12.39
N SER A 234 -2.97 -22.79 11.92
CA SER A 234 -4.42 -22.95 11.79
C SER A 234 -5.03 -23.48 13.11
N PHE A 235 -6.27 -23.10 13.43
CA PHE A 235 -7.00 -23.69 14.57
C PHE A 235 -7.57 -25.08 14.24
N THR A 236 -7.67 -25.41 12.96
CA THR A 236 -8.25 -26.65 12.45
C THR A 236 -7.24 -27.79 12.50
N ARG A 237 -7.42 -28.69 13.46
CA ARG A 237 -7.06 -30.10 13.25
C ARG A 237 -7.92 -30.61 12.09
N GLN A 238 -7.32 -31.08 11.01
CA GLN A 238 -7.98 -32.16 10.29
C GLN A 238 -8.09 -33.31 11.28
N ALA A 239 -9.32 -33.68 11.62
CA ALA A 239 -9.58 -35.02 12.10
C ALA A 239 -8.94 -35.95 11.07
N ALA A 240 -7.88 -36.66 11.47
CA ALA A 240 -7.46 -37.83 10.73
C ALA A 240 -8.73 -38.68 10.56
N ALA A 241 -9.05 -39.01 9.32
CA ALA A 241 -10.14 -39.88 9.00
C ALA A 241 -10.03 -41.12 9.91
N LEU A 242 -10.99 -41.29 10.81
CA LEU A 242 -11.34 -42.60 11.33
C LEU A 242 -11.95 -43.37 10.16
N GLN A 243 -11.11 -43.83 9.24
CA GLN A 243 -11.43 -44.94 8.36
C GLN A 243 -10.61 -46.12 8.86
N GLY A 244 -11.22 -46.84 9.79
CA GLY A 244 -10.69 -48.05 10.35
C GLY A 244 -11.59 -48.60 11.45
N ILE A 245 -12.27 -49.69 11.11
CA ILE A 245 -12.80 -50.74 11.99
C ILE A 245 -14.29 -50.59 12.38
N GLY A 246 -15.10 -51.44 11.76
CA GLY A 246 -16.54 -51.65 11.96
C GLY A 246 -17.16 -52.23 10.70
#